data_AF-A0A6P8VR16-F1
#
_entry.id   AF-A0A6P8VR16-F1
#
_cell.length_a   1.000
_cell.length_b   1.000
_cell.length_c   1.000
_cell.angle_alpha   90.00
_cell.angle_beta   90.00
_cell.angle_gamma   90.00
#
_symmetry.space_group_name_H-M   'P 1'
#
loop_
_entity.id
_entity.type
_entity.pdbx_description
1 polymer ?
#
loop_
_entity_poly.entity_id
_entity_poly.type
_entity_poly.pdbx_seq_one_letter_code
_entity_poly.pdbx_strand_id
1 'polypeptide(L)'
;MADSVPSDDFLCVGFRIRAGFRVGGASKSLFSVYEPQDKGSECTRQFSYQQQKLQRLCVDEECQCMTAACAAYRGSTDPAMTVNKRTAETCRPHITYAYRVTVKSSAAEGDFMSYTATVEEVLKNTDKQLEAVSSGSDVELVKKVTCSSMDLQNNKQYLVMGASGSEVTLSRGFKYRLPMDSEALVDLWPTVCSSPECTDYVSHLEDFALDLQLSGCPNSS
;
A
#
# COMPACT_ATOMS: atom_id res chain seq x y z
N MET A 1 41.68 -4.21 6.09
CA MET A 1 41.51 -5.40 5.23
C MET A 1 41.39 -6.59 6.17
N ALA A 2 40.50 -7.54 5.88
CA ALA A 2 40.39 -8.75 6.69
C ALA A 2 41.39 -9.78 6.15
N ASP A 3 42.11 -10.47 7.04
CA ASP A 3 43.10 -11.48 6.65
C ASP A 3 42.45 -12.78 6.17
N SER A 4 41.20 -13.03 6.57
CA SER A 4 40.36 -14.13 6.07
C SER A 4 38.88 -13.80 6.26
N VAL A 5 38.01 -14.44 5.48
CA VAL A 5 36.55 -14.39 5.61
C VAL A 5 36.05 -15.80 5.97
N PRO A 6 35.36 -16.01 7.11
CA PRO A 6 34.83 -17.31 7.49
C PRO A 6 33.80 -17.84 6.48
N SER A 7 33.78 -19.15 6.25
CA SER A 7 32.76 -19.80 5.41
C SER A 7 31.44 -20.04 6.13
N ASP A 8 31.51 -20.21 7.46
CA ASP A 8 30.40 -20.77 8.24
C ASP A 8 29.57 -19.69 8.96
N ASP A 9 30.10 -18.46 9.01
CA ASP A 9 29.50 -17.32 9.73
C ASP A 9 29.61 -16.01 8.95
N PHE A 10 28.75 -15.04 9.26
CA PHE A 10 28.80 -13.71 8.68
C PHE A 10 29.80 -12.80 9.38
N LEU A 11 30.73 -12.22 8.61
CA LEU A 11 31.60 -11.13 9.08
C LEU A 11 30.97 -9.76 8.76
N CYS A 12 30.57 -9.03 9.81
CA CYS A 12 29.91 -7.72 9.67
C CYS A 12 30.89 -6.56 9.80
N VAL A 13 30.84 -5.60 8.86
CA VAL A 13 31.63 -4.35 8.91
C VAL A 13 30.69 -3.16 9.14
N GLY A 14 30.89 -2.44 10.24
CA GLY A 14 30.10 -1.25 10.60
C GLY A 14 30.95 0.02 10.61
N PHE A 15 30.44 1.09 10.01
CA PHE A 15 31.08 2.40 10.01
C PHE A 15 30.03 3.53 9.97
N ARG A 16 30.42 4.73 10.43
CA ARG A 16 29.56 5.92 10.40
C ARG A 16 29.79 6.70 9.11
N ILE A 17 28.71 7.11 8.47
CA ILE A 17 28.72 7.94 7.26
C ILE A 17 28.15 9.32 7.61
N ARG A 18 28.76 10.39 7.10
CA ARG A 18 28.23 11.75 7.17
C ARG A 18 27.99 12.27 5.75
N ALA A 19 26.78 12.78 5.50
CA ALA A 19 26.46 13.43 4.24
C ALA A 19 27.01 14.87 4.23
N GLY A 20 27.92 15.17 3.31
CA GLY A 20 28.45 16.53 3.15
C GLY A 20 27.45 17.48 2.48
N PHE A 21 26.68 16.98 1.50
CA PHE A 21 25.64 17.72 0.78
C PHE A 21 24.55 16.75 0.30
N ARG A 22 23.33 17.25 0.11
CA ARG A 22 22.22 16.44 -0.43
C ARG A 22 22.27 16.45 -1.95
N VAL A 23 22.25 15.26 -2.56
CA VAL A 23 22.13 15.08 -4.03
C VAL A 23 20.77 14.48 -4.38
N GLY A 24 20.16 14.97 -5.45
CA GLY A 24 18.97 14.36 -6.05
C GLY A 24 19.36 13.21 -6.97
N GLY A 25 18.62 12.09 -6.93
CA GLY A 25 18.85 10.96 -7.83
C GLY A 25 20.16 10.18 -7.58
N ALA A 26 20.58 10.04 -6.32
CA ALA A 26 21.76 9.25 -5.98
C ALA A 26 21.64 7.83 -6.57
N SER A 27 22.60 7.44 -7.41
CA SER A 27 22.69 6.09 -7.96
C SER A 27 22.98 5.07 -6.86
N LYS A 28 22.65 3.80 -7.12
CA LYS A 28 23.02 2.70 -6.21
C LYS A 28 24.56 2.61 -6.15
N SER A 29 25.10 2.49 -4.95
CA SER A 29 26.51 2.20 -4.70
C SER A 29 26.79 0.71 -4.86
N LEU A 30 28.03 0.36 -5.18
CA LEU A 30 28.48 -1.03 -5.27
C LEU A 30 29.23 -1.41 -3.99
N PHE A 31 28.93 -2.59 -3.48
CA PHE A 31 29.69 -3.28 -2.45
C PHE A 31 30.25 -4.55 -3.06
N SER A 32 31.57 -4.61 -3.21
CA SER A 32 32.28 -5.70 -3.84
C SER A 32 33.20 -6.37 -2.83
N VAL A 33 33.10 -7.68 -2.73
CA VAL A 33 34.01 -8.53 -1.96
C VAL A 33 34.75 -9.41 -2.96
N TYR A 34 36.07 -9.37 -2.93
CA TYR A 34 36.91 -10.18 -3.81
C TYR A 34 38.19 -10.59 -3.09
N GLU A 35 38.77 -11.70 -3.52
CA GLU A 35 40.08 -12.14 -3.08
C GLU A 35 41.17 -11.48 -3.94
N PRO A 36 42.18 -10.80 -3.36
CA PRO A 36 43.20 -10.09 -4.15
C PRO A 36 44.03 -11.00 -5.07
N GLN A 37 44.22 -12.26 -4.68
CA GLN A 37 45.01 -13.25 -5.44
C GLN A 37 44.17 -14.06 -6.43
N ASP A 38 42.83 -14.05 -6.29
CA ASP A 38 41.90 -14.73 -7.19
C ASP A 38 40.78 -13.77 -7.65
N LYS A 39 40.95 -13.23 -8.86
CA LYS A 39 39.95 -12.35 -9.49
C LYS A 39 38.65 -13.08 -9.87
N GLY A 40 38.61 -14.41 -9.83
CA GLY A 40 37.38 -15.18 -10.09
C GLY A 40 36.39 -15.17 -8.93
N SER A 41 36.87 -14.91 -7.72
CA SER A 41 36.09 -14.96 -6.48
C SER A 41 35.50 -13.58 -6.10
N GLU A 42 34.94 -12.86 -7.06
CA GLU A 42 34.29 -11.57 -6.83
C GLU A 42 32.76 -11.70 -6.67
N CYS A 43 32.22 -11.15 -5.59
CA CYS A 43 30.80 -10.93 -5.41
C CYS A 43 30.51 -9.44 -5.29
N THR A 44 29.73 -8.90 -6.23
CA THR A 44 29.31 -7.48 -6.23
C THR A 44 27.82 -7.35 -5.99
N ARG A 45 27.44 -6.52 -5.01
CA ARG A 45 26.05 -6.18 -4.66
C ARG A 45 25.81 -4.69 -4.78
N GLN A 46 24.61 -4.31 -5.20
CA GLN A 46 24.17 -2.92 -5.24
C GLN A 46 23.48 -2.56 -3.91
N PHE A 47 23.85 -1.44 -3.29
CA PHE A 47 23.17 -0.90 -2.11
C PHE A 47 22.85 0.59 -2.30
N SER A 48 21.79 1.08 -1.67
CA SER A 48 21.46 2.51 -1.67
C SER A 48 21.32 3.01 -0.24
N TYR A 49 21.95 4.15 0.05
CA TYR A 49 21.81 4.85 1.33
C TYR A 49 20.49 5.62 1.41
N GLN A 50 19.84 5.92 0.29
CA GLN A 50 18.54 6.57 0.31
C GLN A 50 17.50 5.56 0.78
N GLN A 51 16.70 5.96 1.79
CA GLN A 51 15.40 5.33 2.05
C GLN A 51 14.69 5.23 0.71
N GLN A 52 14.50 4.01 0.19
CA GLN A 52 13.95 3.81 -1.14
C GLN A 52 12.60 4.50 -1.17
N LYS A 53 12.50 5.60 -1.94
CA LYS A 53 11.23 6.35 -2.08
C LYS A 53 10.13 5.48 -2.71
N LEU A 54 10.55 4.44 -3.44
CA LEU A 54 9.71 3.45 -4.10
C LEU A 54 10.22 2.06 -3.72
N GLN A 55 9.37 1.28 -3.08
CA GLN A 55 9.51 -0.15 -2.86
C GLN A 55 8.86 -0.89 -4.03
N ARG A 56 9.35 -2.09 -4.36
CA ARG A 56 8.76 -2.91 -5.40
C ARG A 56 7.90 -3.98 -4.76
N LEU A 57 6.65 -4.05 -5.18
CA LEU A 57 5.73 -5.11 -4.86
C LEU A 57 5.68 -6.07 -6.03
N CYS A 58 6.39 -7.20 -5.92
CA CYS A 58 6.49 -8.17 -7.01
C CYS A 58 5.75 -9.44 -6.67
N VAL A 59 5.03 -9.97 -7.65
CA VAL A 59 4.44 -11.30 -7.63
C VAL A 59 4.95 -12.00 -8.87
N ASP A 60 5.69 -13.10 -8.68
CA ASP A 60 6.46 -13.74 -9.75
C ASP A 60 7.33 -12.71 -10.51
N GLU A 61 7.09 -12.51 -11.82
CA GLU A 61 7.84 -11.56 -12.67
C GLU A 61 7.17 -10.18 -12.80
N GLU A 62 5.97 -10.00 -12.21
CA GLU A 62 5.17 -8.79 -12.35
C GLU A 62 5.31 -7.90 -11.11
N CYS A 63 5.88 -6.70 -11.30
CA CYS A 63 6.20 -5.79 -10.21
C CYS A 63 5.42 -4.47 -10.32
N GLN A 64 4.78 -4.08 -9.22
CA GLN A 64 4.18 -2.78 -9.01
C GLN A 64 5.10 -1.89 -8.14
N CYS A 65 5.11 -0.59 -8.40
CA CYS A 65 5.80 0.37 -7.54
C CYS A 65 4.88 0.80 -6.38
N MET A 66 5.43 0.84 -5.18
CA MET A 66 4.76 1.31 -3.97
C MET A 66 5.59 2.43 -3.33
N THR A 67 4.99 3.56 -2.96
CA THR A 67 5.73 4.63 -2.28
C THR A 67 6.23 4.23 -0.90
N ALA A 68 7.24 4.92 -0.38
CA ALA A 68 7.84 4.65 0.92
C ALA A 68 6.95 5.04 2.10
N ALA A 69 6.05 6.00 1.92
CA ALA A 69 5.09 6.42 2.94
C ALA A 69 3.87 5.48 2.99
N CYS A 70 3.22 5.42 4.14
CA CYS A 70 2.05 4.57 4.38
C CYS A 70 0.76 5.31 4.01
N ALA A 71 -0.30 4.55 3.72
CA ALA A 71 -1.63 5.10 3.58
C ALA A 71 -2.07 5.91 4.80
N ALA A 72 -2.88 6.94 4.54
CA ALA A 72 -3.63 7.59 5.59
C ALA A 72 -4.68 6.60 6.12
N TYR A 73 -4.62 6.30 7.42
CA TYR A 73 -5.51 5.32 8.05
C TYR A 73 -6.35 5.95 9.15
N ARG A 74 -7.68 5.78 9.07
CA ARG A 74 -8.63 6.21 10.09
C ARG A 74 -9.33 4.99 10.68
N GLY A 75 -8.66 4.38 11.67
CA GLY A 75 -9.13 3.16 12.35
C GLY A 75 -10.21 3.36 13.41
N SER A 76 -10.68 4.59 13.62
CA SER A 76 -11.72 4.93 14.59
C SER A 76 -12.68 5.97 14.01
N THR A 77 -13.88 6.06 14.61
CA THR A 77 -14.87 7.08 14.25
C THR A 77 -14.32 8.48 14.51
N ASP A 78 -14.25 9.31 13.47
CA ASP A 78 -13.85 10.72 13.55
C ASP A 78 -15.10 11.60 13.41
N PRO A 79 -15.58 12.24 14.50
CA PRO A 79 -16.75 13.11 14.46
C PRO A 79 -16.53 14.41 13.67
N ALA A 80 -15.29 14.81 13.41
CA ALA A 80 -14.99 15.97 12.55
C ALA A 80 -15.12 15.64 11.05
N MET A 81 -15.35 14.37 10.70
CA MET A 81 -15.47 13.92 9.32
C MET A 81 -16.90 14.06 8.81
N THR A 82 -17.11 15.02 7.91
CA THR A 82 -18.41 15.27 7.26
C THR A 82 -18.51 14.55 5.91
N VAL A 83 -19.75 14.37 5.42
CA VAL A 83 -20.05 13.85 4.08
C VAL A 83 -19.27 14.64 3.02
N ASN A 84 -19.41 15.97 3.00
CA ASN A 84 -18.72 16.84 2.04
C ASN A 84 -17.20 16.68 2.04
N LYS A 85 -16.58 16.51 3.22
CA LYS A 85 -15.13 16.32 3.33
C LYS A 85 -14.69 14.98 2.73
N ARG A 86 -15.43 13.89 3.00
CA ARG A 86 -15.17 12.58 2.38
C ARG A 86 -15.38 12.60 0.88
N THR A 87 -16.44 13.25 0.41
CA THR A 87 -16.70 13.42 -1.03
C THR A 87 -15.55 14.19 -1.68
N ALA A 88 -15.10 15.30 -1.07
CA ALA A 88 -13.98 16.06 -1.58
C ALA A 88 -12.66 15.28 -1.63
N GLU A 89 -12.40 14.40 -0.65
CA GLU A 89 -11.23 13.50 -0.65
C GLU A 89 -11.34 12.42 -1.74
N THR A 90 -12.50 11.76 -1.85
CA THR A 90 -12.78 10.70 -2.84
C THR A 90 -12.75 11.25 -4.28
N CYS A 91 -13.14 12.50 -4.45
CA CYS A 91 -13.23 13.16 -5.74
C CYS A 91 -11.98 13.92 -6.15
N ARG A 92 -10.88 13.81 -5.39
CA ARG A 92 -9.60 14.34 -5.84
C ARG A 92 -9.20 13.70 -7.18
N PRO A 93 -8.61 14.46 -8.12
CA PRO A 93 -8.27 13.95 -9.45
C PRO A 93 -7.33 12.75 -9.45
N HIS A 94 -6.45 12.62 -8.45
CA HIS A 94 -5.53 11.49 -8.34
C HIS A 94 -6.18 10.24 -7.77
N ILE A 95 -7.31 10.33 -7.07
CA ILE A 95 -8.01 9.15 -6.56
C ILE A 95 -8.81 8.54 -7.72
N THR A 96 -8.40 7.36 -8.18
CA THR A 96 -8.98 6.70 -9.36
C THR A 96 -9.97 5.61 -8.97
N TYR A 97 -9.89 5.08 -7.75
CA TYR A 97 -10.85 4.10 -7.23
C TYR A 97 -11.25 4.41 -5.79
N ALA A 98 -12.46 3.99 -5.44
CA ALA A 98 -12.98 3.95 -4.08
C ALA A 98 -13.94 2.79 -3.92
N TYR A 99 -13.65 1.89 -2.99
CA TYR A 99 -14.38 0.65 -2.75
C TYR A 99 -14.73 0.51 -1.28
N ARG A 100 -15.94 0.03 -0.99
CA ARG A 100 -16.27 -0.56 0.31
C ARG A 100 -15.88 -2.03 0.25
N VAL A 101 -15.01 -2.48 1.14
CA VAL A 101 -14.47 -3.84 1.12
C VAL A 101 -14.61 -4.53 2.47
N THR A 102 -14.81 -5.84 2.49
CA THR A 102 -14.74 -6.69 3.68
C THR A 102 -13.45 -7.51 3.66
N VAL A 103 -12.62 -7.37 4.69
CA VAL A 103 -11.37 -8.15 4.79
C VAL A 103 -11.69 -9.60 5.19
N LYS A 104 -11.21 -10.56 4.39
CA LYS A 104 -11.38 -12.00 4.64
C LYS A 104 -10.22 -12.61 5.41
N SER A 105 -9.00 -12.32 4.97
CA SER A 105 -7.78 -12.94 5.49
C SER A 105 -6.56 -12.06 5.29
N SER A 106 -5.49 -12.35 6.02
CA SER A 106 -4.19 -11.70 5.88
C SER A 106 -3.07 -12.73 5.73
N ALA A 107 -2.03 -12.37 5.00
CA ALA A 107 -0.84 -13.18 4.78
C ALA A 107 0.41 -12.31 4.78
N ALA A 108 1.49 -12.83 5.36
CA ALA A 108 2.80 -12.19 5.28
C ALA A 108 3.46 -12.53 3.93
N GLU A 109 4.07 -11.53 3.31
CA GLU A 109 4.70 -11.61 1.99
C GLU A 109 6.03 -10.86 2.02
N GLY A 110 7.04 -11.46 2.66
CA GLY A 110 8.35 -10.85 2.87
C GLY A 110 8.27 -9.56 3.69
N ASP A 111 8.64 -8.43 3.08
CA ASP A 111 8.56 -7.09 3.69
C ASP A 111 7.15 -6.46 3.60
N PHE A 112 6.16 -7.22 3.16
CA PHE A 112 4.77 -6.80 2.99
C PHE A 112 3.79 -7.67 3.78
N MET A 113 2.61 -7.12 4.03
CA MET A 113 1.42 -7.81 4.49
C MET A 113 0.33 -7.61 3.44
N SER A 114 -0.22 -8.70 2.93
CA SER A 114 -1.35 -8.71 2.00
C SER A 114 -2.63 -9.07 2.74
N TYR A 115 -3.71 -8.36 2.45
CA TYR A 115 -5.04 -8.61 2.99
C TYR A 115 -5.98 -8.90 1.84
N THR A 116 -6.48 -10.14 1.77
CA THR A 116 -7.53 -10.50 0.82
C THR A 116 -8.84 -9.92 1.32
N ALA A 117 -9.51 -9.16 0.46
CA ALA A 117 -10.78 -8.52 0.75
C ALA A 117 -11.76 -8.69 -0.41
N THR A 118 -13.06 -8.68 -0.12
CA THR A 118 -14.12 -8.68 -1.13
C THR A 118 -14.69 -7.29 -1.27
N VAL A 119 -14.86 -6.84 -2.50
CA VAL A 119 -15.56 -5.60 -2.80
C VAL A 119 -17.04 -5.79 -2.56
N GLU A 120 -17.58 -5.10 -1.56
CA GLU A 120 -19.02 -5.06 -1.31
C GLU A 120 -19.68 -4.06 -2.25
N GLU A 121 -19.02 -2.91 -2.45
CA GLU A 121 -19.58 -1.80 -3.21
C GLU A 121 -18.49 -1.02 -3.94
N VAL A 122 -18.77 -0.65 -5.19
CA VAL A 122 -17.91 0.22 -6.00
C VAL A 122 -18.48 1.64 -5.97
N LEU A 123 -17.79 2.55 -5.28
CA LEU A 123 -18.20 3.96 -5.15
C LEU A 123 -17.59 4.84 -6.24
N LYS A 124 -16.37 4.49 -6.66
CA LYS A 124 -15.67 5.14 -7.78
C LYS A 124 -14.75 4.14 -8.45
N ASN A 125 -14.73 4.13 -9.77
CA ASN A 125 -13.73 3.38 -10.53
C ASN A 125 -13.49 4.05 -11.88
N THR A 126 -12.33 4.66 -12.03
CA THR A 126 -11.84 5.25 -13.29
C THR A 126 -10.48 4.68 -13.68
N ASP A 127 -9.96 3.71 -12.92
CA ASP A 127 -8.69 3.04 -13.23
C ASP A 127 -8.94 1.94 -14.26
N LYS A 128 -8.27 2.04 -15.41
CA LYS A 128 -8.40 1.07 -16.50
C LYS A 128 -7.90 -0.33 -16.11
N GLN A 129 -6.93 -0.42 -15.20
CA GLN A 129 -6.43 -1.72 -14.73
C GLN A 129 -7.42 -2.42 -13.79
N LEU A 130 -8.41 -1.68 -13.28
CA LEU A 130 -9.43 -2.18 -12.37
C LEU A 130 -10.81 -2.21 -13.01
N GLU A 131 -10.93 -2.10 -14.34
CA GLU A 131 -12.21 -2.00 -15.05
C GLU A 131 -13.15 -3.18 -14.76
N ALA A 132 -12.60 -4.38 -14.58
CA ALA A 132 -13.36 -5.58 -14.26
C ALA A 132 -13.68 -5.75 -12.76
N VAL A 133 -13.17 -4.88 -11.89
CA VAL A 133 -13.49 -4.89 -10.45
C VAL A 133 -14.93 -4.42 -10.26
N SER A 134 -15.74 -5.31 -9.70
CA SER A 134 -17.16 -5.11 -9.40
C SER A 134 -17.51 -5.67 -8.02
N SER A 135 -18.73 -5.43 -7.53
CA SER A 135 -19.21 -6.04 -6.30
C SER A 135 -19.08 -7.57 -6.36
N GLY A 136 -18.58 -8.19 -5.29
CA GLY A 136 -18.22 -9.59 -5.20
C GLY A 136 -16.81 -9.96 -5.69
N SER A 137 -16.08 -9.02 -6.32
CA SER A 137 -14.70 -9.26 -6.75
C SER A 137 -13.76 -9.34 -5.53
N ASP A 138 -12.78 -10.24 -5.60
CA ASP A 138 -11.70 -10.31 -4.60
C ASP A 138 -10.52 -9.43 -5.00
N VAL A 139 -10.01 -8.65 -4.05
CA VAL A 139 -8.86 -7.74 -4.19
C VAL A 139 -7.85 -8.00 -3.07
N GLU A 140 -6.59 -7.66 -3.29
CA GLU A 140 -5.52 -7.73 -2.29
C GLU A 140 -5.08 -6.31 -1.89
N LEU A 141 -5.31 -5.94 -0.64
CA LEU A 141 -4.79 -4.71 -0.06
C LEU A 141 -3.39 -4.98 0.47
N VAL A 142 -2.40 -4.26 -0.03
CA VAL A 142 -1.00 -4.58 0.29
C VAL A 142 -0.35 -3.43 1.02
N LYS A 143 0.16 -3.69 2.22
CA LYS A 143 0.91 -2.74 3.04
C LYS A 143 2.33 -3.22 3.30
N LYS A 144 3.25 -2.30 3.58
CA LYS A 144 4.56 -2.67 4.14
C LYS A 144 4.40 -3.11 5.59
N VAL A 145 5.19 -4.07 6.04
CA VAL A 145 5.26 -4.47 7.46
C VAL A 145 5.61 -3.30 8.38
N THR A 146 6.35 -2.31 7.87
CA THR A 146 6.73 -1.08 8.59
C THR A 146 5.57 -0.11 8.81
N CYS A 147 4.44 -0.28 8.11
CA CYS A 147 3.19 0.48 8.33
C CYS A 147 2.39 -0.15 9.48
N SER A 148 2.92 -0.07 10.69
CA SER A 148 2.32 -0.65 11.90
C SER A 148 1.07 0.09 12.38
N SER A 149 0.93 1.39 12.06
CA SER A 149 -0.24 2.19 12.43
C SER A 149 -1.51 1.81 11.67
N MET A 150 -1.38 1.16 10.50
CA MET A 150 -2.52 0.71 9.71
C MET A 150 -2.88 -0.72 10.10
N ASP A 151 -3.93 -0.86 10.90
CA ASP A 151 -4.36 -2.16 11.43
C ASP A 151 -5.67 -2.61 10.78
N LEU A 152 -5.55 -3.44 9.73
CA LEU A 152 -6.68 -4.05 9.06
C LEU A 152 -7.02 -5.37 9.73
N GLN A 153 -8.30 -5.56 10.04
CA GLN A 153 -8.80 -6.68 10.83
C GLN A 153 -9.72 -7.55 9.97
N ASN A 154 -9.59 -8.86 10.10
CA ASN A 154 -10.46 -9.80 9.41
C ASN A 154 -11.91 -9.62 9.85
N ASN A 155 -12.84 -9.83 8.92
CA ASN A 155 -14.29 -9.65 9.09
C ASN A 155 -14.74 -8.21 9.42
N LYS A 156 -13.88 -7.21 9.19
CA LYS A 156 -14.26 -5.79 9.26
C LYS A 156 -14.35 -5.19 7.87
N GLN A 157 -15.17 -4.14 7.78
CA GLN A 157 -15.36 -3.38 6.55
C GLN A 157 -14.54 -2.09 6.58
N TYR A 158 -14.08 -1.69 5.39
CA TYR A 158 -13.28 -0.50 5.19
C TYR A 158 -13.70 0.20 3.90
N LEU A 159 -13.71 1.54 3.93
CA LEU A 159 -13.63 2.34 2.73
C LEU A 159 -12.16 2.44 2.32
N VAL A 160 -11.83 1.91 1.16
CA VAL A 160 -10.47 1.94 0.59
C VAL A 160 -10.51 2.75 -0.69
N MET A 161 -9.73 3.82 -0.74
CA MET A 161 -9.57 4.65 -1.93
C MET A 161 -8.11 4.89 -2.24
N GLY A 162 -7.78 5.04 -3.52
CA GLY A 162 -6.40 5.26 -3.92
C GLY A 162 -6.22 5.66 -5.37
N ALA A 163 -4.97 5.88 -5.75
CA ALA A 163 -4.62 6.42 -7.07
C ALA A 163 -4.35 5.37 -8.15
N SER A 164 -3.97 4.15 -7.78
CA SER A 164 -3.76 3.08 -8.74
C SER A 164 -3.93 1.70 -8.13
N GLY A 165 -4.34 0.73 -8.94
CA GLY A 165 -4.21 -0.69 -8.66
C GLY A 165 -3.51 -1.40 -9.81
N SER A 166 -3.29 -2.70 -9.67
CA SER A 166 -2.76 -3.52 -10.75
C SER A 166 -3.44 -4.88 -10.82
N GLU A 167 -3.77 -5.30 -12.02
CA GLU A 167 -4.12 -6.69 -12.31
C GLU A 167 -2.82 -7.48 -12.44
N VAL A 168 -2.67 -8.53 -11.64
CA VAL A 168 -1.50 -9.41 -11.65
C VAL A 168 -1.93 -10.79 -12.07
N THR A 169 -1.25 -11.33 -13.08
CA THR A 169 -1.52 -12.68 -13.56
C THR A 169 -0.79 -13.70 -12.70
N LEU A 170 -1.52 -14.66 -12.16
CA LEU A 170 -0.99 -15.81 -11.44
C LEU A 170 -1.11 -17.07 -12.28
N SER A 171 -0.35 -18.10 -11.91
CA SER A 171 -0.43 -19.44 -12.51
C SER A 171 -1.84 -20.05 -12.51
N ARG A 172 -2.79 -19.54 -11.70
CA ARG A 172 -4.19 -19.97 -11.63
C ARG A 172 -5.19 -18.79 -11.58
N GLY A 173 -5.08 -17.85 -12.50
CA GLY A 173 -6.04 -16.74 -12.66
C GLY A 173 -5.38 -15.38 -12.53
N PHE A 174 -6.15 -14.35 -12.22
CA PHE A 174 -5.64 -12.99 -12.00
C PHE A 174 -6.12 -12.49 -10.64
N LYS A 175 -5.40 -11.52 -10.06
CA LYS A 175 -5.80 -10.82 -8.85
C LYS A 175 -5.58 -9.33 -9.01
N TYR A 176 -6.43 -8.53 -8.39
CA TYR A 176 -6.27 -7.09 -8.32
C TYR A 176 -5.52 -6.72 -7.03
N ARG A 177 -4.37 -6.08 -7.16
CA ARG A 177 -3.55 -5.61 -6.03
C ARG A 177 -3.66 -4.10 -5.89
N LEU A 178 -3.96 -3.67 -4.66
CA LEU A 178 -4.16 -2.28 -4.29
C LEU A 178 -3.09 -1.88 -3.26
N PRO A 179 -2.08 -1.06 -3.64
CA PRO A 179 -1.02 -0.65 -2.74
C PRO A 179 -1.54 0.38 -1.72
N MET A 180 -1.36 0.07 -0.43
CA MET A 180 -1.71 0.93 0.70
C MET A 180 -0.54 1.86 1.06
N ASP A 181 -0.23 2.76 0.13
CA ASP A 181 0.88 3.70 0.20
C ASP A 181 0.42 5.16 0.35
N SER A 182 1.29 6.17 0.19
CA SER A 182 0.90 7.58 0.40
C SER A 182 -0.27 8.09 -0.44
N GLU A 183 -0.59 7.42 -1.54
CA GLU A 183 -1.69 7.79 -2.42
C GLU A 183 -2.99 7.05 -2.09
N ALA A 184 -2.99 6.26 -1.00
CA ALA A 184 -4.14 5.53 -0.51
C ALA A 184 -4.66 6.11 0.82
N LEU A 185 -5.96 5.99 1.00
CA LEU A 185 -6.67 6.36 2.22
C LEU A 185 -7.62 5.23 2.60
N VAL A 186 -7.57 4.84 3.87
CA VAL A 186 -8.37 3.73 4.40
C VAL A 186 -9.12 4.19 5.66
N ASP A 187 -10.44 4.15 5.58
CA ASP A 187 -11.34 4.48 6.70
C ASP A 187 -12.05 3.21 7.18
N LEU A 188 -12.16 3.02 8.49
CA LEU A 188 -12.99 1.98 9.07
C LEU A 188 -14.46 2.24 8.74
N TRP A 189 -15.16 1.21 8.24
CA TRP A 189 -16.61 1.22 8.08
C TRP A 189 -17.24 0.34 9.15
N PRO A 190 -17.80 0.90 10.24
CA PRO A 190 -18.38 0.10 11.30
C PRO A 190 -19.63 -0.65 10.81
N THR A 191 -19.67 -1.97 11.03
CA THR A 191 -20.87 -2.80 10.77
C THR A 191 -21.70 -3.03 12.04
N VAL A 192 -21.09 -2.88 13.21
CA VAL A 192 -21.73 -3.01 14.52
C VAL A 192 -21.45 -1.74 15.31
N CYS A 193 -22.52 -1.05 15.70
CA CYS A 193 -22.45 0.14 16.53
C CYS A 193 -23.11 -0.11 17.88
N SER A 194 -22.49 0.42 18.95
CA SER A 194 -22.98 0.31 20.32
C SER A 194 -23.25 1.67 20.97
N SER A 195 -22.97 2.77 20.27
CA SER A 195 -23.19 4.14 20.75
C SER A 195 -23.88 4.99 19.70
N PRO A 196 -24.63 6.04 20.10
CA PRO A 196 -25.26 6.98 19.17
C PRO A 196 -24.26 7.61 18.20
N GLU A 197 -23.06 7.97 18.67
CA GLU A 197 -22.03 8.60 17.84
C GLU A 197 -21.54 7.68 16.72
N CYS A 198 -21.47 6.37 16.99
CA CYS A 198 -21.14 5.37 15.97
C CYS A 198 -22.27 5.26 14.93
N THR A 199 -23.53 5.23 15.39
CA THR A 199 -24.69 5.17 14.51
C THR A 199 -24.76 6.38 13.59
N ASP A 200 -24.55 7.59 14.13
CA ASP A 200 -24.51 8.83 13.34
C ASP A 200 -23.36 8.80 12.34
N TYR A 201 -22.18 8.30 12.74
CA TYR A 201 -21.03 8.14 11.87
C TYR A 201 -21.30 7.18 10.71
N VAL A 202 -21.96 6.05 10.96
CA VAL A 202 -22.37 5.10 9.91
C VAL A 202 -23.42 5.73 9.00
N SER A 203 -24.39 6.48 9.54
CA SER A 203 -25.35 7.22 8.71
C SER A 203 -24.65 8.17 7.74
N HIS A 204 -23.66 8.94 8.22
CA HIS A 204 -22.87 9.82 7.35
C HIS A 204 -22.05 9.07 6.29
N LEU A 205 -21.64 7.83 6.54
CA LEU A 205 -20.95 7.01 5.55
C LEU A 205 -21.91 6.50 4.48
N GLU A 206 -23.10 6.05 4.88
CA GLU A 206 -24.14 5.59 3.95
C GLU A 206 -24.68 6.76 3.09
N ASP A 207 -24.91 7.94 3.68
CA ASP A 207 -25.30 9.15 2.93
C ASP A 207 -24.24 9.54 1.90
N PHE A 208 -22.96 9.49 2.30
CA PHE A 208 -21.82 9.73 1.41
C PHE A 208 -21.77 8.74 0.23
N ALA A 209 -21.97 7.46 0.49
CA ALA A 209 -21.97 6.44 -0.56
C ALA A 209 -23.13 6.65 -1.54
N LEU A 210 -24.33 6.93 -1.01
CA LEU A 210 -25.51 7.21 -1.80
C LEU A 210 -25.34 8.45 -2.68
N ASP A 211 -24.84 9.55 -2.12
CA ASP A 211 -24.58 10.79 -2.86
C ASP A 211 -23.59 10.58 -4.02
N LEU A 212 -22.51 9.83 -3.78
CA LEU A 212 -21.53 9.47 -4.81
C LEU A 212 -22.13 8.60 -5.91
N GLN A 213 -22.99 7.64 -5.58
CA GLN A 213 -23.63 6.80 -6.57
C GLN A 213 -24.64 7.56 -7.43
N LEU A 214 -25.40 8.49 -6.83
CA LEU A 214 -26.43 9.26 -7.52
C LEU A 214 -25.83 10.39 -8.37
N SER A 215 -24.84 11.09 -7.83
CA SER A 215 -24.34 12.35 -8.41
C SER A 215 -22.92 12.23 -8.98
N GLY A 216 -22.22 11.13 -8.69
CA GLY A 216 -20.80 11.00 -8.99
C GLY A 216 -19.96 12.04 -8.24
N CYS A 217 -18.78 12.30 -8.78
CA CYS A 217 -17.97 13.41 -8.31
C CYS A 217 -18.47 14.73 -8.91
N PRO A 218 -18.70 15.77 -8.08
CA PRO A 218 -19.03 17.08 -8.60
C PRO A 218 -17.89 17.57 -9.50
N ASN A 219 -18.23 18.10 -10.68
CA ASN A 219 -17.25 18.66 -11.60
C ASN A 219 -16.42 19.71 -10.87
N SER A 220 -15.12 19.46 -10.69
CA SER A 220 -14.19 20.47 -10.21
C SER A 220 -14.05 21.53 -11.30
N SER A 221 -14.79 22.63 -11.16
CA SER A 221 -14.55 23.87 -11.90
C SER A 221 -13.19 24.46 -11.54
#